data_AF-A0A9P0GLI8-F1
#
_entry.id   AF-A0A9P0GLI8-F1
#
_cell.length_a   1.000
_cell.length_b   1.000
_cell.length_c   1.000
_cell.angle_alpha   90.00
_cell.angle_beta   90.00
_cell.angle_gamma   90.00
#
_symmetry.space_group_name_H-M   'P 1'
#
loop_
_entity.id
_entity.type
_entity.pdbx_description
1 polymer ?
#
loop_
_entity_poly.entity_id
_entity_poly.type
_entity_poly.pdbx_seq_one_letter_code
_entity_poly.pdbx_strand_id
1 'polypeptide(L)'
;MVNEKVTKIVLVLCFVVLFTGSNGMEISCSDKGFICFTDTKFYQCVHNNGKYIILGRPQECPYGLFCNDGSTQECEERLIEKEEENNNL
;
A
#
# COMPACT_ATOMS: atom_id res chain seq x y z
N MET A 1 34.52 3.60 38.56
CA MET A 1 35.15 2.63 37.66
C MET A 1 34.06 1.90 36.89
N VAL A 2 33.76 2.34 35.67
CA VAL A 2 32.84 1.57 34.80
C VAL A 2 33.63 0.36 34.30
N ASN A 3 33.10 -0.83 34.58
CA ASN A 3 33.78 -2.09 34.35
C ASN A 3 33.87 -2.34 32.83
N GLU A 4 35.07 -2.61 32.30
CA GLU A 4 35.33 -2.70 30.85
C GLU A 4 34.40 -3.74 30.15
N LYS A 5 33.97 -4.75 30.92
CA LYS A 5 32.99 -5.76 30.48
C LYS A 5 31.59 -5.20 30.28
N VAL A 6 31.16 -4.26 31.14
CA VAL A 6 29.84 -3.62 31.07
C VAL A 6 29.76 -2.72 29.84
N THR A 7 30.83 -2.00 29.53
CA THR A 7 30.89 -1.13 28.34
C THR A 7 30.72 -1.92 27.04
N LYS A 8 31.35 -3.10 26.94
CA LYS A 8 31.23 -3.98 25.76
C LYS A 8 29.81 -4.54 25.61
N ILE A 9 29.17 -4.93 26.72
CA ILE A 9 27.79 -5.43 26.71
C ILE A 9 26.80 -4.35 26.24
N VAL A 10 26.96 -3.12 26.72
CA VAL A 10 26.09 -1.99 26.34
C VAL A 10 26.22 -1.66 24.85
N LEU A 11 27.43 -1.70 24.29
CA LEU A 11 27.67 -1.47 22.87
C LEU A 11 27.04 -2.55 21.98
N VAL A 12 27.16 -3.82 22.37
CA VAL A 12 26.55 -4.93 21.62
C VAL A 12 25.03 -4.82 21.63
N LEU A 13 24.44 -4.49 22.78
CA LEU A 13 22.98 -4.29 22.88
C LEU A 13 22.50 -3.09 22.03
N CYS A 14 23.24 -1.98 22.00
CA CYS A 14 22.91 -0.84 21.13
C CYS A 14 22.94 -1.20 19.64
N PHE A 15 23.92 -2.01 19.22
CA PHE A 15 24.01 -2.46 17.83
C PHE A 15 22.83 -3.36 17.42
N VAL A 16 22.36 -4.23 18.32
CA VAL A 16 21.21 -5.12 18.06
C VAL A 16 19.91 -4.32 17.92
N VAL A 17 19.68 -3.31 18.76
CA VAL A 17 18.46 -2.47 18.70
C VAL A 17 18.41 -1.61 17.42
N LEU A 18 19.56 -1.19 16.89
CA LEU A 18 19.63 -0.44 15.63
C LEU A 18 19.42 -1.32 14.39
N PHE A 19 19.64 -2.63 14.49
CA PHE A 19 19.54 -3.58 13.37
C PHE A 19 18.19 -4.29 13.26
N THR A 20 17.32 -4.21 14.27
CA THR A 20 15.92 -4.67 14.14
C THR A 20 15.18 -3.70 13.24
N GLY A 21 15.29 -3.98 11.95
CA GLY A 21 14.88 -3.14 10.84
C GLY A 21 13.41 -2.73 10.86
N SER A 22 13.18 -1.60 10.22
CA SER A 22 11.87 -1.14 9.80
C SER A 22 11.15 -2.26 9.03
N ASN A 23 10.17 -2.90 9.67
CA ASN A 23 9.17 -3.69 8.97
C ASN A 23 8.37 -2.72 8.11
N GLY A 24 8.84 -2.44 6.88
CA GLY A 24 8.04 -1.78 5.87
C GLY A 24 6.78 -2.61 5.70
N MET A 25 5.61 -1.97 5.85
CA MET A 25 4.34 -2.65 5.67
C MET A 25 4.29 -3.20 4.25
N GLU A 26 4.44 -4.51 4.11
CA GLU A 26 4.38 -5.21 2.84
C GLU A 26 2.90 -5.29 2.44
N ILE A 27 2.39 -4.21 1.86
CA ILE A 27 1.08 -4.20 1.23
C ILE A 27 1.25 -4.94 -0.09
N SER A 28 0.79 -6.20 -0.14
CA SER A 28 0.73 -6.99 -1.35
C SER A 28 -0.25 -6.33 -2.31
N CYS A 29 0.24 -5.55 -3.27
CA CYS A 29 -0.63 -5.06 -4.33
C CYS A 29 -1.12 -6.22 -5.20
N SER A 30 -2.28 -6.03 -5.84
CA SER A 30 -2.71 -6.92 -6.92
C SER A 30 -1.75 -6.80 -8.10
N ASP A 31 -1.70 -7.85 -8.92
CA ASP A 31 -1.11 -7.92 -10.26
C ASP A 31 -1.55 -6.81 -11.23
N LYS A 32 -2.59 -6.03 -10.87
CA LYS A 32 -3.12 -4.90 -11.61
C LYS A 32 -2.24 -3.65 -11.58
N GLY A 33 -1.26 -3.58 -10.68
CA GLY A 33 -0.34 -2.44 -10.59
C GLY A 33 -0.88 -1.22 -9.81
N PHE A 34 -2.01 -1.37 -9.12
CA PHE A 34 -2.54 -0.37 -8.19
C PHE A 34 -3.33 -1.03 -7.05
N ILE A 35 -3.61 -0.25 -6.00
CA ILE A 35 -4.53 -0.62 -4.91
C ILE A 35 -5.26 0.62 -4.39
N CYS A 36 -6.55 0.49 -4.10
CA CYS A 36 -7.33 1.57 -3.51
C CYS A 36 -6.91 1.85 -2.07
N PHE A 37 -6.70 3.13 -1.78
CA PHE A 37 -6.47 3.63 -0.42
C PHE A 37 -7.77 4.19 0.17
N THR A 38 -8.57 4.87 -0.65
CA THR A 38 -9.92 5.37 -0.34
C THR A 38 -10.75 5.35 -1.64
N ASP A 39 -12.05 5.62 -1.56
CA ASP A 39 -12.93 5.76 -2.73
C ASP A 39 -12.42 6.71 -3.82
N THR A 40 -11.56 7.68 -3.49
CA THR A 40 -11.03 8.65 -4.47
C THR A 40 -9.52 8.64 -4.56
N LYS A 41 -8.83 7.70 -3.90
CA LYS A 41 -7.37 7.66 -3.89
C LYS A 41 -6.83 6.26 -4.04
N PHE A 42 -5.72 6.12 -4.76
CA PHE A 42 -5.05 4.86 -4.99
C PHE A 42 -3.54 4.99 -4.83
N TYR A 43 -2.89 3.89 -4.52
CA TYR A 43 -1.44 3.75 -4.65
C TYR A 43 -1.10 3.09 -5.97
N GLN A 44 0.01 3.52 -6.57
CA GLN A 44 0.58 2.83 -7.72
C GLN A 44 1.64 1.84 -7.25
N CYS A 45 1.63 0.67 -7.87
CA CYS A 45 2.47 -0.44 -7.48
C CYS A 45 3.42 -0.80 -8.62
N VAL A 46 4.64 -1.15 -8.25
CA VAL A 46 5.65 -1.64 -9.20
C VAL A 46 6.15 -3.00 -8.77
N HIS A 47 6.43 -3.83 -9.76
CA HIS A 47 7.05 -5.11 -9.55
C HIS A 47 8.57 -4.93 -9.36
N ASN A 48 9.08 -5.28 -8.19
CA ASN A 48 10.49 -5.21 -7.84
C ASN A 48 10.91 -6.53 -7.18
N ASN A 49 11.87 -7.24 -7.79
CA ASN A 49 12.43 -8.49 -7.27
C ASN A 49 11.39 -9.56 -6.89
N GLY A 50 10.34 -9.76 -7.69
CA GLY A 50 9.33 -10.78 -7.43
C GLY A 50 8.21 -10.34 -6.48
N LYS A 51 8.22 -9.08 -6.03
CA LYS A 51 7.24 -8.51 -5.10
C LYS A 51 6.61 -7.25 -5.70
N TYR A 52 5.35 -7.00 -5.38
CA TYR A 52 4.72 -5.71 -5.67
C TYR A 52 4.92 -4.77 -4.49
N ILE A 53 5.46 -3.58 -4.78
CA ILE A 53 5.69 -2.54 -3.78
C ILE A 53 4.98 -1.25 -4.19
N ILE A 54 4.49 -0.52 -3.19
CA ILE A 54 3.91 0.81 -3.39
C ILE A 54 5.00 1.84 -3.66
N LEU A 55 4.80 2.69 -4.66
CA LEU A 55 5.64 3.86 -4.89
C LEU A 55 4.94 5.15 -4.43
N GLY A 56 5.66 5.92 -3.61
CA GLY A 56 5.29 7.30 -3.32
C GLY A 56 4.04 7.45 -2.44
N ARG A 57 3.28 8.52 -2.70
CA ARG A 57 2.07 8.90 -1.95
C ARG A 57 0.81 8.48 -2.73
N PRO A 58 -0.36 8.37 -2.08
CA PRO A 58 -1.62 8.14 -2.79
C PRO A 58 -1.85 9.22 -3.85
N GLN A 59 -2.31 8.79 -5.02
CA GLN A 59 -2.78 9.65 -6.11
C GLN A 59 -4.31 9.79 -6.02
N GLU A 60 -4.83 10.95 -6.41
CA GLU A 60 -6.28 11.20 -6.46
C GLU A 60 -6.86 10.72 -7.80
N CYS A 61 -8.05 10.15 -7.75
CA CYS A 61 -8.85 9.90 -8.94
C CYS A 61 -9.31 11.23 -9.58
N PRO A 62 -9.48 11.27 -10.91
CA PRO A 62 -10.12 12.39 -11.58
C PRO A 62 -11.52 12.68 -11.02
N TYR A 63 -11.97 13.92 -11.18
CA TYR A 63 -13.28 14.35 -10.67
C TYR A 63 -14.42 13.47 -11.21
N GLY A 64 -15.27 12.97 -10.30
CA GLY A 64 -16.40 12.11 -10.63
C GLY A 64 -16.07 10.62 -10.79
N LEU A 65 -14.78 10.25 -10.75
CA LEU A 65 -14.34 8.86 -10.77
C LEU A 65 -14.01 8.36 -9.36
N PHE A 66 -14.09 7.05 -9.19
CA PHE A 66 -13.85 6.37 -7.94
C PHE A 66 -12.89 5.22 -8.14
N CYS A 67 -12.06 4.97 -7.12
CA CYS A 67 -11.15 3.84 -7.14
C CYS A 67 -11.92 2.54 -7.01
N ASN A 68 -11.61 1.56 -7.85
CA ASN A 68 -12.18 0.22 -7.77
C ASN A 68 -11.11 -0.88 -7.86
N ASP A 69 -10.87 -1.58 -6.75
CA ASP A 69 -9.94 -2.73 -6.69
C ASP A 69 -10.38 -3.90 -7.58
N GLY A 70 -11.65 -3.96 -7.97
CA GLY A 70 -12.22 -4.95 -8.88
C GLY A 70 -11.95 -4.65 -10.36
N SER A 71 -11.68 -3.40 -10.72
CA SER A 71 -11.53 -2.98 -12.12
C SER A 71 -10.14 -3.29 -12.69
N THR A 72 -9.97 -3.12 -14.01
CA THR A 72 -8.67 -3.15 -14.69
C THR A 72 -7.99 -1.77 -14.71
N GLN A 73 -8.72 -0.71 -14.39
CA GLN A 73 -8.25 0.66 -14.33
C GLN A 73 -8.32 1.19 -12.90
N GLU A 74 -7.46 2.15 -12.56
CA GLU A 74 -7.35 2.68 -11.20
C GLU A 74 -8.62 3.40 -10.76
N CYS A 75 -9.26 4.13 -11.67
CA CYS A 75 -10.42 4.97 -11.39
C CYS A 75 -11.47 4.81 -12.48
N GLU A 76 -12.72 4.60 -12.08
CA GLU A 76 -13.86 4.43 -12.99
C GLU A 76 -15.12 5.10 -12.44
N GLU A 77 -16.12 5.25 -13.30
CA GLU A 77 -17.44 5.74 -12.87
C GLU A 77 -18.10 4.69 -11.97
N ARG A 78 -18.85 5.13 -10.95
CA ARG A 78 -19.70 4.19 -10.19
C ARG A 78 -20.77 3.67 -11.13
N LEU A 79 -20.75 2.36 -11.38
CA LEU A 79 -21.90 1.64 -11.91
C LEU A 79 -22.99 1.67 -10.83
N ILE A 80 -23.76 2.76 -10.80
CA ILE A 80 -25.10 2.69 -10.25
C ILE A 80 -25.83 1.78 -11.24
N GLU A 81 -25.94 0.50 -10.88
CA GLU A 81 -26.65 -0.48 -11.68
C GLU A 81 -27.98 0.14 -12.08
N LYS A 82 -28.17 0.33 -13.39
CA LYS A 82 -29.45 0.70 -13.96
C LYS A 82 -30.38 -0.50 -13.83
N GLU A 83 -30.82 -0.83 -12.62
CA GLU A 83 -31.85 -1.84 -12.36
C GLU A 83 -33.28 -1.31 -12.64
N GLU A 84 -33.44 -0.18 -13.34
CA GLU A 84 -34.76 0.42 -13.62
C GLU A 84 -35.25 0.35 -15.09
N GLU A 85 -34.64 -0.48 -15.96
CA GLU A 85 -35.08 -0.58 -17.37
C GLU A 85 -35.44 -1.99 -17.85
N ASN A 86 -35.96 -2.87 -16.96
CA ASN A 86 -36.54 -4.16 -17.40
C ASN A 86 -37.87 -4.57 -16.74
N ASN A 87 -38.57 -3.67 -16.04
CA ASN A 87 -39.90 -3.95 -15.50
C ASN A 87 -41.06 -3.33 -16.31
N ASN A 88 -40.83 -2.87 -17.55
CA ASN A 88 -41.88 -2.34 -18.43
C ASN A 88 -41.74 -2.81 -19.89
N LEU A 89 -41.59 -4.11 -20.13
CA LEU A 89 -41.94 -4.71 -21.42
C LEU A 89 -42.81 -5.95 -21.25
#